data_AF-A0AAU5M242-F1
#
_entry.id   AF-A0AAU5M242-F1
#
_cell.length_a   1.000
_cell.length_b   1.000
_cell.length_c   1.000
_cell.angle_alpha   90.00
_cell.angle_beta   90.00
_cell.angle_gamma   90.00
#
_symmetry.space_group_name_H-M   'P 1'
#
loop_
_entity.id
_entity.type
_entity.pdbx_description
1 polymer ?
#
loop_
_entity_poly.entity_id
_entity_poly.type
_entity_poly.pdbx_seq_one_letter_code
_entity_poly.pdbx_strand_id
1 'polypeptide(L)' 'MYTQHKMVIEADNGAEVLFVCPHDSCGRRLVLKRSGGLVVLDRGDFFALHFGGQGLEVSGDIAG' A
#
# COMPACT_ATOMS: atom_id res chain seq x y z
N MET A 1 13.28 -11.30 -5.15
CA MET A 1 12.22 -10.26 -5.17
C MET A 1 10.92 -10.95 -5.55
N TYR A 2 9.94 -10.99 -4.65
CA TYR A 2 8.60 -11.43 -5.02
C TYR A 2 7.96 -10.34 -5.88
N THR A 3 7.38 -10.72 -7.02
CA THR A 3 6.66 -9.79 -7.91
C THR A 3 5.30 -9.41 -7.37
N GLN A 4 4.78 -10.16 -6.40
CA GLN A 4 3.50 -9.92 -5.74
C GLN A 4 3.70 -9.85 -4.22
N HIS A 5 3.10 -8.84 -3.59
CA HIS A 5 3.16 -8.65 -2.14
C HIS A 5 1.75 -8.69 -1.57
N LYS A 6 1.48 -9.66 -0.69
CA LYS A 6 0.23 -9.68 0.09
C LYS A 6 0.37 -8.66 1.22
N MET A 7 -0.42 -7.60 1.14
CA MET A 7 -0.39 -6.50 2.11
C MET A 7 -1.46 -6.72 3.18
N VAL A 8 -1.25 -6.17 4.37
CA VAL A 8 -2.23 -6.14 5.47
C VAL A 8 -2.58 -4.70 5.80
N ILE A 9 -3.78 -4.45 6.34
CA ILE A 9 -4.19 -3.13 6.81
C ILE A 9 -3.53 -2.88 8.16
N GLU A 10 -2.77 -1.80 8.26
CA GLU A 10 -2.17 -1.34 9.52
C GLU A 10 -3.01 -0.23 10.17
N ALA A 11 -3.62 0.64 9.36
CA ALA A 11 -4.49 1.71 9.83
C ALA A 11 -5.56 2.08 8.80
N ASP A 12 -6.72 2.53 9.30
CA ASP A 12 -7.82 3.08 8.50
C ASP A 12 -8.42 4.27 9.25
N ASN A 13 -8.46 5.45 8.61
CA ASN A 13 -9.05 6.66 9.19
C ASN A 13 -10.42 7.02 8.59
N GLY A 14 -11.02 6.12 7.80
CA GLY A 14 -12.29 6.32 7.11
C GLY A 14 -12.17 7.06 5.77
N ALA A 15 -11.06 7.74 5.49
CA ALA A 15 -10.77 8.37 4.21
C ALA A 15 -9.61 7.70 3.46
N GLU A 16 -8.62 7.20 4.21
CA GLU A 16 -7.39 6.61 3.73
C GLU A 16 -7.12 5.31 4.49
N VAL A 17 -6.62 4.31 3.76
CA VAL A 17 -6.24 3.00 4.31
C VAL A 17 -4.74 2.80 4.08
N LEU A 18 -4.02 2.58 5.17
CA LEU A 18 -2.60 2.25 5.15
C LEU A 18 -2.43 0.73 5.09
N PHE A 19 -1.74 0.28 4.05
CA PHE A 19 -1.36 -1.11 3.85
C PHE A 19 0.15 -1.27 4.02
N VAL A 20 0.55 -2.34 4.70
CA VAL A 20 1.96 -2.69 4.93
C VAL A 20 2.24 -4.11 4.48
N CYS A 21 3.44 -4.36 3.94
CA CYS A 21 3.89 -5.72 3.69
C CYS A 21 4.35 -6.33 5.02
N PRO A 22 3.82 -7.49 5.46
CA PRO A 22 4.19 -8.09 6.74
C PRO A 22 5.59 -8.70 6.76
N HIS A 23 6.30 -8.72 5.63
CA HIS A 23 7.70 -9.18 5.58
C HIS A 23 8.62 -8.06 6.05
N ASP A 24 9.27 -8.25 7.20
CA ASP A 24 10.18 -7.27 7.83
C ASP A 24 11.27 -6.74 6.89
N SER A 25 11.78 -7.59 5.99
CA SER A 25 12.82 -7.20 5.01
C SER A 25 12.30 -6.44 3.80
N CYS A 26 10.98 -6.33 3.63
CA CYS A 26 10.37 -5.63 2.50
C CYS A 26 10.19 -4.13 2.76
N GLY A 27 9.69 -3.77 3.94
CA GLY A 27 9.41 -2.38 4.34
C GLY A 27 8.39 -1.62 3.47
N ARG A 28 7.70 -2.28 2.52
CA ARG A 28 6.79 -1.60 1.59
C ARG A 28 5.51 -1.17 2.32
N ARG A 29 5.12 0.08 2.09
CA ARG A 29 3.90 0.68 2.61
C ARG A 29 3.19 1.44 1.50
N LEU A 30 1.86 1.41 1.49
CA LEU A 30 1.04 2.15 0.53
C LEU A 30 -0.20 2.71 1.22
N VAL A 31 -0.66 3.86 0.74
CA VAL A 31 -1.89 4.49 1.18
C VAL A 31 -2.88 4.48 0.02
N LEU A 32 -4.05 3.88 0.25
CA LEU A 32 -5.18 3.94 -0.67
C LEU A 32 -6.14 5.03 -0.19
N LYS A 33 -6.45 5.99 -1.06
CA LYS A 33 -7.47 7.00 -0.79
C LYS A 33 -8.82 6.48 -1.26
N ARG A 34 -9.83 6.48 -0.38
CA ARG A 34 -11.20 6.04 -0.72
C ARG A 34 -11.87 6.95 -1.76
N SER A 35 -11.44 8.22 -1.84
CA SER A 35 -11.81 9.16 -2.90
C SER A 35 -11.24 8.78 -4.28
N GLY A 36 -10.43 7.74 -4.35
CA GLY A 36 -9.61 7.40 -5.50
C GLY A 36 -8.19 7.93 -5.35
N GLY A 37 -7.23 7.15 -5.83
CA GLY A 37 -5.80 7.46 -5.77
C GLY A 37 -5.03 6.52 -4.86
N LEU A 38 -3.79 6.26 -5.25
CA LEU A 38 -2.86 5.40 -4.53
C LEU A 38 -1.52 6.10 -4.40
N VAL A 39 -0.95 6.03 -3.21
CA VAL A 39 0.35 6.58 -2.87
C VAL A 39 1.24 5.45 -2.37
N VAL A 40 2.38 5.25 -3.03
CA VAL A 40 3.41 4.33 -2.53
C VAL A 40 4.39 5.14 -1.69
N LEU A 41 4.65 4.65 -0.48
CA LEU A 41 5.71 5.20 0.39
C LEU A 41 6.98 4.39 0.12
N ASP A 42 8.09 5.05 -0.21
CA ASP A 42 9.35 4.33 -0.43
C ASP A 42 9.89 3.80 0.90
N ARG A 43 9.81 2.48 1.10
CA ARG A 43 10.27 1.79 2.33
C ARG A 43 9.79 2.41 3.64
N GLY A 44 8.66 3.12 3.63
CA GLY A 44 8.12 3.82 4.78
C GLY A 44 8.72 5.19 5.07
N ASP A 45 9.53 5.75 4.18
CA ASP A 45 9.80 7.18 4.16
C ASP A 45 8.53 7.92 3.73
N PHE A 46 7.95 8.65 4.69
CA PHE A 46 6.71 9.41 4.50
C PHE A 46 6.93 10.66 3.61
N PHE A 47 8.17 11.11 3.47
CA PHE A 47 8.52 12.27 2.66
C PHE A 47 8.82 11.88 1.20
N ALA A 48 9.13 10.60 0.94
CA ALA A 48 9.29 10.05 -0.41
C ALA A 48 7.96 9.46 -0.91
N LEU A 49 7.20 10.27 -1.64
CA LEU A 49 5.90 9.89 -2.19
C LEU A 49 5.96 9.66 -3.70
N HIS A 50 5.46 8.50 -4.13
CA HIS A 50 5.29 8.18 -5.54
C HIS A 50 3.80 7.99 -5.85
N PHE A 51 3.34 8.66 -6.91
CA PHE A 51 1.97 8.55 -7.42
C PHE A 51 2.01 7.79 -8.75
N GLY A 52 1.23 6.72 -8.87
CA GLY A 52 1.15 5.91 -10.09
C GLY A 52 2.39 5.04 -10.34
N GLY A 53 2.25 3.74 -10.08
CA GLY A 53 3.18 2.73 -10.58
C GLY A 53 2.59 2.05 -11.81
N GLN A 54 3.35 1.99 -12.92
CA GLN A 54 2.98 1.07 -13.99
C GLN A 54 3.06 -0.38 -13.47
N GLY A 55 2.01 -1.16 -13.68
CA GLY A 55 1.92 -2.55 -13.23
C GLY A 55 1.44 -2.74 -11.78
N LEU A 56 0.96 -1.68 -11.12
CA LEU A 56 0.36 -1.81 -9.80
C LEU A 56 -1.14 -2.16 -9.94
N GLU A 57 -1.45 -3.44 -9.82
CA GLU A 57 -2.82 -3.94 -9.79
C GLU A 57 -3.25 -4.13 -8.33
N VAL A 58 -4.29 -3.40 -7.92
CA VAL A 58 -4.94 -3.59 -6.62
C VAL A 58 -6.15 -4.49 -6.84
N SER A 59 -5.97 -5.80 -6.67
CA SER A 59 -7.09 -6.74 -6.59
C SER A 59 -7.50 -6.89 -5.14
N GLY A 60 -8.74 -6.48 -4.83
CA GLY A 60 -9.31 -6.63 -3.51
C GLY A 60 -9.97 -8.00 -3.35
N ASP A 61 -9.34 -8.91 -2.61
CA ASP A 61 -10.11 -9.87 -1.82
C ASP A 61 -10.24 -9.30 -0.41
N ILE A 62 -11.29 -8.49 -0.21
CA ILE A 62 -11.77 -8.16 1.13
C ILE A 62 -12.61 -9.37 1.56
N ALA A 63 -11.94 -10.43 2.02
CA ALA A 63 -12.64 -11.50 2.72
C ALA A 63 -13.25 -10.87 3.99
N GLY A 64 -14.59 -10.92 4.06
CA GLY A 64 -15.38 -10.51 5.22
C GLY A 64 -15.19 -11.41 6.44
#